data_AF-A0A6M2A5T0-F1
#
_entry.id   AF-A0A6M2A5T0-F1
#
_cell.length_a   1.000
_cell.length_b   1.000
_cell.length_c   1.000
_cell.angle_alpha   90.00
_cell.angle_beta   90.00
_cell.angle_gamma   90.00
#
_symmetry.space_group_name_H-M   'P 1'
#
loop_
_entity.id
_entity.type
_entity.pdbx_description
1 polymer ?
#
loop_
_entity_poly.entity_id
_entity_poly.type
_entity_poly.pdbx_seq_one_letter_code
_entity_poly.pdbx_strand_id
1 'polypeptide(L)' 'MRLKELDDIVDYFVILEGSTSYIGKPKPLFLAAHINELEKYKDKIIHIMRPCITAFGGGTLK' A
#
# COMPACT_ATOMS: atom_id res chain seq x y z
N MET A 1 -14.91 -2.86 -3.21
CA MET A 1 -13.57 -3.48 -3.17
C MET A 1 -13.76 -4.97 -2.97
N ARG A 2 -13.08 -5.82 -3.76
CA ARG A 2 -13.23 -7.29 -3.70
C ARG A 2 -13.00 -7.88 -2.30
N LEU A 3 -12.26 -7.18 -1.43
CA LEU A 3 -12.11 -7.53 -0.01
C LEU A 3 -13.44 -7.82 0.69
N LYS A 4 -14.45 -6.97 0.48
CA LYS A 4 -15.76 -7.11 1.15
C LYS A 4 -16.54 -8.34 0.67
N GLU A 5 -16.34 -8.73 -0.59
CA GLU A 5 -17.04 -9.85 -1.23
C GLU A 5 -16.37 -11.20 -0.92
N LEU A 6 -15.07 -11.19 -0.63
CA LEU A 6 -14.24 -12.40 -0.51
C LEU A 6 -13.75 -12.67 0.92
N ASP A 7 -14.14 -11.83 1.89
CA ASP A 7 -13.73 -11.95 3.30
C ASP A 7 -13.96 -13.37 3.84
N ASP A 8 -15.11 -13.97 3.51
CA ASP A 8 -15.50 -15.27 4.06
C ASP A 8 -14.70 -16.47 3.51
N ILE A 9 -14.02 -16.30 2.36
CA ILE A 9 -13.36 -17.42 1.65
C ILE A 9 -11.85 -17.23 1.47
N VAL A 10 -11.32 -16.03 1.71
CA VAL A 10 -9.90 -15.70 1.55
C VAL A 10 -9.24 -15.57 2.91
N ASP A 11 -8.13 -16.29 3.10
CA ASP A 11 -7.33 -16.23 4.33
C ASP A 11 -6.57 -14.91 4.45
N TYR A 12 -5.94 -14.47 3.35
CA TYR A 12 -5.12 -13.26 3.31
C TYR A 12 -5.27 -12.47 2.01
N PHE A 13 -5.31 -11.15 2.14
CA PHE A 13 -5.24 -10.21 1.03
C PHE A 13 -3.86 -9.56 0.98
N VAL A 14 -3.10 -9.84 -0.07
CA VAL A 14 -1.81 -9.17 -0.31
C VAL A 14 -2.05 -7.90 -1.11
N ILE A 15 -1.86 -6.76 -0.48
CA ILE A 15 -1.98 -5.44 -1.10
C ILE A 15 -0.58 -4.93 -1.42
N LEU A 16 -0.29 -4.71 -2.69
CA LEU A 16 1.00 -4.21 -3.16
C LEU A 16 0.85 -2.78 -3.68
N GLU A 17 1.37 -1.81 -2.93
CA GLU A 17 1.24 -0.39 -3.25
C GLU A 17 2.59 0.28 -3.44
N GLY A 18 2.69 1.16 -4.44
CA GLY A 18 3.83 2.05 -4.61
C GLY A 18 3.50 3.46 -4.15
N SER A 19 4.44 4.11 -3.45
CA SER A 19 4.31 5.53 -3.06
C SER A 19 4.60 6.51 -4.22
N THR A 20 4.82 5.98 -5.42
CA THR A 20 5.10 6.76 -6.64
C THR A 20 4.22 6.31 -7.80
N SER A 21 3.88 7.26 -8.65
CA SER A 21 3.22 7.03 -9.94
C SER A 21 4.21 6.45 -10.96
N TYR A 22 3.69 6.00 -12.10
CA TYR A 22 4.50 5.48 -13.20
C TYR A 22 5.61 6.44 -13.66
N ILE A 23 5.37 7.76 -13.58
CA ILE A 23 6.34 8.80 -13.94
C ILE A 23 7.17 9.33 -12.75
N GLY A 24 7.17 8.61 -11.61
CA GLY A 24 8.01 8.92 -10.44
C GLY A 24 7.48 10.01 -9.51
N LYS A 25 6.33 10.62 -9.79
CA LYS A 25 5.71 11.59 -8.86
C LYS A 25 5.13 10.90 -7.62
N PRO A 26 5.15 11.52 -6.43
CA PRO A 26 4.49 10.99 -5.24
C PRO A 26 3.03 10.64 -5.51
N LYS A 27 2.58 9.51 -4.97
CA LYS A 27 1.21 9.02 -5.06
C LYS A 27 0.71 8.66 -3.65
N PRO A 28 -0.49 9.10 -3.25
CA PRO A 28 -1.07 8.69 -1.97
C PRO A 28 -1.30 7.17 -1.96
N LEU A 29 -1.05 6.57 -0.80
CA LEU A 29 -1.32 5.15 -0.56
C LEU A 29 -2.83 4.93 -0.41
N PHE A 30 -3.38 3.96 -1.12
CA PHE A 30 -4.82 3.69 -1.12
C PHE A 30 -5.24 3.11 0.23
N LEU A 31 -4.44 2.21 0.80
CA LEU A 31 -4.71 1.62 2.11
C LEU A 31 -4.74 2.68 3.23
N ALA A 32 -3.82 3.65 3.20
CA ALA A 32 -3.79 4.72 4.20
C ALA A 32 -5.04 5.61 4.14
N ALA A 33 -5.54 5.90 2.93
CA ALA A 33 -6.73 6.73 2.75
C ALA A 33 -8.03 6.04 3.20
N HIS A 34 -8.07 4.71 3.23
CA HIS A 34 -9.28 3.92 3.55
C HIS A 34 -9.12 3.06 4.79
N ILE A 35 -8.12 3.34 5.63
CA ILE A 35 -7.77 2.52 6.79
C ILE A 35 -8.99 2.30 7.70
N ASN A 36 -9.81 3.34 7.91
CA ASN A 36 -11.00 3.27 8.75
C ASN A 36 -12.07 2.33 8.21
N GLU A 37 -12.26 2.29 6.87
CA GLU A 37 -13.24 1.40 6.23
C GLU A 37 -12.75 -0.06 6.17
N LEU A 38 -11.43 -0.24 6.26
CA LEU A 38 -10.77 -1.53 6.11
C LEU A 38 -10.31 -2.13 7.44
N GLU A 39 -10.53 -1.44 8.57
CA GLU A 39 -10.11 -1.89 9.91
C GLU A 39 -10.65 -3.30 10.23
N LYS A 40 -11.88 -3.62 9.80
CA LYS A 40 -12.47 -4.97 9.96
C LYS A 40 -11.59 -6.07 9.34
N TYR A 41 -10.88 -5.78 8.26
CA TYR A 41 -10.11 -6.76 7.49
C TYR A 41 -8.60 -6.69 7.76
N LYS A 42 -8.17 -5.82 8.69
CA LYS A 42 -6.77 -5.54 8.97
C LYS A 42 -5.97 -6.79 9.31
N ASP A 43 -6.58 -7.73 10.01
CA ASP A 43 -5.95 -8.99 10.41
C ASP A 43 -5.67 -9.93 9.22
N LYS A 44 -6.38 -9.74 8.11
CA LYS A 44 -6.20 -10.51 6.87
C LYS A 44 -5.36 -9.76 5.82
N ILE A 45 -5.02 -8.50 6.04
CA ILE A 45 -4.30 -7.69 5.05
C ILE A 45 -2.79 -7.80 5.28
N ILE A 46 -2.08 -8.25 4.26
CA ILE A 46 -0.62 -8.16 4.17
C ILE A 46 -0.29 -7.01 3.22
N HIS A 47 0.18 -5.89 3.78
CA HIS A 47 0.53 -4.70 3.01
C HIS A 47 2.02 -4.66 2.66
N ILE A 48 2.32 -4.77 1.37
CA ILE A 48 3.67 -4.64 0.83
C ILE A 48 3.79 -3.29 0.14
N MET A 49 4.54 -2.38 0.76
CA MET A 49 4.81 -1.08 0.19
C MET A 49 6.13 -1.09 -0.58
N ARG A 50 6.12 -0.60 -1.82
CA ARG A 50 7.34 -0.21 -2.53
C ARG A 50 7.63 1.26 -2.25
N PRO A 51 8.68 1.59 -1.46
CA PRO A 51 9.10 2.97 -1.29
C PRO A 51 9.69 3.51 -2.60
N CYS A 52 9.61 4.83 -2.76
CA CYS A 52 10.34 5.54 -3.81
C CYS A 52 11.83 5.23 -3.66
N ILE A 53 12.43 4.62 -4.68
CA ILE A 53 13.89 4.62 -4.81
C ILE A 53 14.21 6.00 -5.36
N THR A 54 14.43 6.97 -4.48
CA THR A 54 15.20 8.16 -4.87
C THR A 54 16.52 7.64 -5.40
N ALA A 55 16.84 7.98 -6.65
CA ALA A 55 18.00 7.48 -7.37
C ALA A 55 19.23 7.34 -6.46
N PHE A 56 19.94 6.22 -6.55
CA PHE A 56 21.32 6.11 -6.08
C PHE A 56 22.11 7.28 -6.71
N GLY A 57 22.38 8.33 -5.94
CA GLY A 57 23.05 9.52 -6.45
C GLY A 57 22.89 10.77 -5.57
N GLY A 58 23.67 10.83 -4.49
CA GLY A 58 24.22 12.08 -3.93
C GLY A 58 23.25 13.01 -3.20
N GLY A 59 23.28 12.98 -1.86
CA GLY A 59 22.64 14.02 -1.05
C GLY A 59 22.64 13.70 0.43
N THR A 60 23.71 14.13 1.11
CA THR A 60 23.91 14.15 2.56
C THR A 60 22.65 14.59 3.33
N LEU A 61 22.13 13.74 4.21
CA LEU A 61 21.30 14.18 5.32
C LEU A 61 22.23 14.80 6.38
N LYS A 62 22.15 16.13 6.51
CA LYS A 62 22.65 16.87 7.68
C LYS A 62 21.72 16.66 8.86
#